data_AF-A0A535F8F6-F1
#
_entry.id   AF-A0A535F8F6-F1
#
_cell.length_a   1.000
_cell.length_b   1.000
_cell.length_c   1.000
_cell.angle_alpha   90.00
_cell.angle_beta   90.00
_cell.angle_gamma   90.00
#
_symmetry.space_group_name_H-M   'P 1'
#
loop_
_entity.id
_entity.type
_entity.pdbx_description
1 polymer ?
#
loop_
_entity_poly.entity_id
_entity_poly.type
_entity_poly.pdbx_seq_one_letter_code
_entity_poly.pdbx_strand_id
1 'polypeptide(L)'
;MNKQENNIALTDITSNTGFKRIAYAIRQATVTAQYRSSQQNDRTYEVRYGLGQELMRKVHHRNDFLCALAEFLFQYNSETAREEEKAARALAHIHKQASYTLTREERYKRNLRVSIATEHIDEIAKLIDRSGSPELIGSMLVAYGYARDTFQASRNDHASNEPSDNEITQ
;
A
#
# COMPACT_ATOMS: atom_id res chain seq x y z
N MET A 1 -18.07 -11.93 27.92
CA MET A 1 -16.68 -12.43 27.78
C MET A 1 -15.77 -11.22 27.88
N ASN A 2 -15.08 -11.03 29.01
CA ASN A 2 -14.24 -9.85 29.21
C ASN A 2 -13.00 -9.97 28.31
N LYS A 3 -12.89 -9.16 27.25
CA LYS A 3 -11.64 -8.99 26.51
C LYS A 3 -10.64 -8.34 27.49
N GLN A 4 -9.65 -9.11 27.94
CA GLN A 4 -8.48 -8.51 28.58
C GLN A 4 -7.66 -7.85 27.47
N GLU A 5 -7.89 -6.56 27.25
CA GLU A 5 -7.03 -5.75 26.40
C GLU A 5 -5.69 -5.57 27.11
N ASN A 6 -4.63 -6.05 26.46
CA ASN A 6 -3.28 -5.93 27.00
C ASN A 6 -2.71 -4.58 26.56
N ASN A 7 -2.09 -3.87 27.49
CA ASN A 7 -1.50 -2.58 27.21
C ASN A 7 -0.19 -2.74 26.41
N ILE A 8 -0.27 -2.60 25.09
CA ILE A 8 0.88 -2.51 24.19
C ILE A 8 1.21 -1.04 23.94
N ALA A 9 2.51 -0.70 23.92
CA ALA A 9 2.93 0.64 23.53
C ALA A 9 2.52 0.90 22.07
N LEU A 10 1.88 2.04 21.80
CA LEU A 10 1.47 2.39 20.42
C LEU A 10 2.67 2.46 19.46
N THR A 11 3.85 2.80 19.97
CA THR A 11 5.11 2.79 19.23
C THR A 11 5.51 1.39 18.77
N ASP A 12 5.16 0.33 19.49
CA ASP A 12 5.44 -1.05 19.06
C ASP A 12 4.61 -1.40 17.82
N ILE A 13 3.40 -0.86 17.70
CA ILE A 13 2.54 -1.05 16.53
C ILE A 13 3.11 -0.24 15.36
N THR A 14 3.34 1.06 15.56
CA THR A 14 3.69 1.98 14.47
C THR A 14 5.12 1.82 13.98
N SER A 15 6.02 1.24 14.79
CA SER A 15 7.39 0.91 14.38
C SER A 15 7.52 -0.45 13.70
N ASN A 16 6.56 -1.35 13.91
CA ASN A 16 6.57 -2.72 13.37
C ASN A 16 6.60 -2.75 11.83
N THR A 17 7.45 -3.61 11.27
CA THR A 17 7.67 -3.69 9.82
C THR A 17 6.43 -4.22 9.09
N GLY A 18 5.81 -5.27 9.60
CA GLY A 18 4.61 -5.88 9.05
C GLY A 18 3.44 -4.90 9.03
N PHE A 19 3.24 -4.18 10.13
CA PHE A 19 2.26 -3.09 10.22
C PHE A 19 2.50 -2.03 9.13
N LYS A 20 3.71 -1.51 9.02
CA LYS A 20 4.07 -0.51 7.99
C LYS A 20 3.84 -1.04 6.58
N ARG A 21 4.21 -2.30 6.31
CA ARG A 21 4.10 -2.93 4.99
C ARG A 21 2.65 -3.14 4.58
N ILE A 22 1.80 -3.60 5.50
CA ILE A 22 0.38 -3.82 5.22
C ILE A 22 -0.36 -2.49 5.12
N ALA A 23 -0.07 -1.51 5.97
CA ALA A 23 -0.60 -0.15 5.82
C ALA A 23 -0.21 0.47 4.47
N TYR A 24 1.04 0.27 4.03
CA TYR A 24 1.50 0.69 2.71
C TYR A 24 0.72 0.00 1.59
N ALA A 25 0.45 -1.31 1.67
CA ALA A 25 -0.37 -2.02 0.68
C ALA A 25 -1.80 -1.47 0.60
N ILE A 26 -2.44 -1.20 1.75
CA ILE A 26 -3.77 -0.56 1.80
C ILE A 26 -3.72 0.79 1.07
N ARG A 27 -2.68 1.60 1.31
CA ARG A 27 -2.49 2.89 0.63
C ARG A 27 -2.31 2.75 -0.87
N GLN A 28 -1.48 1.79 -1.30
CA GLN A 28 -1.22 1.49 -2.71
C GLN A 28 -2.48 1.04 -3.45
N ALA A 29 -3.39 0.35 -2.77
CA ALA A 29 -4.64 -0.16 -3.32
C ALA A 29 -5.81 0.85 -3.27
N THR A 30 -5.66 1.94 -2.53
CA THR A 30 -6.75 2.92 -2.30
C THR A 30 -6.34 4.30 -2.83
N VAL A 31 -5.95 5.21 -1.94
CA VAL A 31 -5.69 6.62 -2.25
C VAL A 31 -4.57 6.82 -3.27
N THR A 32 -3.53 5.97 -3.26
CA THR A 32 -2.45 6.07 -4.26
C THR A 32 -2.91 5.58 -5.63
N ALA A 33 -3.64 4.45 -5.69
CA ALA A 33 -4.21 3.98 -6.95
C ALA A 33 -5.19 5.01 -7.53
N GLN A 34 -6.02 5.61 -6.67
CA GLN A 34 -6.95 6.66 -7.07
C GLN A 34 -6.20 7.87 -7.66
N TYR A 35 -5.20 8.38 -6.94
CA TYR A 35 -4.38 9.50 -7.42
C TYR A 35 -3.69 9.19 -8.75
N ARG A 36 -3.09 8.00 -8.89
CA ARG A 36 -2.43 7.55 -10.13
C ARG A 36 -3.43 7.45 -11.28
N SER A 37 -4.58 6.84 -11.05
CA SER A 37 -5.62 6.70 -12.06
C SER A 37 -6.22 8.04 -12.48
N SER A 38 -6.40 9.00 -11.56
CA SER A 38 -7.08 10.27 -11.86
C SER A 38 -6.11 11.35 -12.36
N GLN A 39 -4.91 11.46 -11.77
CA GLN A 39 -3.97 12.55 -12.08
C GLN A 39 -2.85 12.15 -13.04
N GLN A 40 -2.51 10.87 -13.11
CA GLN A 40 -1.42 10.37 -13.96
C GLN A 40 -1.92 9.49 -15.12
N ASN A 41 -3.24 9.26 -15.21
CA ASN A 41 -3.87 8.32 -16.14
C ASN A 41 -3.21 6.92 -16.11
N ASP A 42 -2.59 6.57 -14.98
CA ASP A 42 -1.94 5.28 -14.77
C ASP A 42 -2.96 4.29 -14.23
N ARG A 43 -3.38 3.38 -15.11
CA ARG A 43 -4.36 2.31 -14.85
C ARG A 43 -3.70 0.95 -14.61
N THR A 44 -2.43 0.93 -14.24
CA THR A 44 -1.70 -0.33 -13.97
C THR A 44 -2.37 -1.17 -12.89
N TYR A 45 -2.99 -0.51 -11.90
CA TYR A 45 -3.66 -1.19 -10.81
C TYR A 45 -5.07 -0.68 -10.54
N GLU A 46 -5.94 -1.58 -10.10
CA GLU A 46 -7.31 -1.25 -9.73
C GLU A 46 -7.38 -0.46 -8.41
N VAL A 47 -8.35 0.47 -8.34
CA VAL A 47 -8.69 1.21 -7.12
C VAL A 47 -9.70 0.41 -6.30
N ARG A 48 -9.32 -0.03 -5.11
CA ARG A 48 -10.18 -0.80 -4.20
C ARG A 48 -11.03 0.12 -3.35
N TYR A 49 -12.10 0.65 -3.94
CA TYR A 49 -13.10 1.43 -3.20
C TYR A 49 -13.74 0.59 -2.08
N GLY A 50 -14.01 1.20 -0.94
CA GLY A 50 -14.67 0.54 0.19
C GLY A 50 -13.77 -0.38 1.04
N LEU A 51 -12.52 -0.64 0.66
CA LEU A 51 -11.61 -1.52 1.43
C LEU A 51 -11.50 -1.10 2.90
N GLY A 52 -11.28 0.19 3.17
CA GLY A 52 -11.21 0.70 4.55
C GLY A 52 -12.51 0.47 5.33
N GLN A 53 -13.67 0.71 4.70
CA GLN A 53 -14.97 0.49 5.31
C GLN A 53 -15.23 -0.99 5.59
N GLU A 54 -14.84 -1.88 4.68
CA GLU A 54 -14.96 -3.32 4.87
C GLU A 54 -14.13 -3.81 6.06
N LEU A 55 -12.85 -3.41 6.13
CA LEU A 55 -11.97 -3.78 7.23
C LEU A 55 -12.51 -3.28 8.57
N MET A 56 -12.96 -2.01 8.62
CA MET A 56 -13.56 -1.42 9.83
C MET A 56 -14.84 -2.12 10.25
N ARG A 57 -15.69 -2.56 9.32
CA ARG A 57 -16.92 -3.28 9.64
C ARG A 57 -16.64 -4.64 10.29
N LYS A 58 -15.57 -5.33 9.85
CA LYS A 58 -15.22 -6.67 10.31
C LYS A 58 -14.27 -6.67 11.52
N VAL A 59 -13.72 -5.52 11.90
CA VAL A 59 -12.68 -5.40 12.95
C VAL A 59 -13.14 -5.84 14.35
N HIS A 60 -14.45 -5.81 14.61
CA HIS A 60 -15.05 -6.21 15.89
C HIS A 60 -14.90 -7.71 16.20
N HIS A 61 -14.73 -8.53 15.16
CA HIS A 61 -14.55 -9.96 15.29
C HIS A 61 -13.21 -10.35 14.72
N ARG A 62 -12.33 -10.87 15.57
CA ARG A 62 -10.94 -11.22 15.22
C ARG A 62 -10.86 -12.04 13.93
N ASN A 63 -11.67 -13.09 13.82
CA ASN A 63 -11.61 -14.00 12.66
C ASN A 63 -12.14 -13.32 11.40
N ASP A 64 -13.24 -12.57 11.48
CA ASP A 64 -13.81 -11.85 10.33
C ASP A 64 -12.82 -10.82 9.80
N PHE A 65 -12.17 -10.08 10.70
CA PHE A 65 -11.12 -9.13 10.36
C PHE A 65 -9.94 -9.82 9.67
N LEU A 66 -9.43 -10.90 10.26
CA LEU A 66 -8.29 -11.64 9.69
C LEU A 66 -8.63 -12.26 8.34
N CYS A 67 -9.84 -12.80 8.15
CA CYS A 67 -10.29 -13.32 6.87
C CYS A 67 -10.36 -12.22 5.81
N ALA A 68 -10.92 -11.06 6.13
CA ALA A 68 -10.98 -9.94 5.17
C ALA A 68 -9.61 -9.36 4.85
N LEU A 69 -8.74 -9.24 5.86
CA LEU A 69 -7.37 -8.82 5.64
C LEU A 69 -6.62 -9.82 4.76
N ALA A 70 -6.75 -11.12 5.03
CA ALA A 70 -6.10 -12.17 4.24
C ALA A 70 -6.60 -12.18 2.78
N GLU A 71 -7.91 -12.02 2.57
CA GLU A 71 -8.49 -11.90 1.23
C GLU A 71 -7.92 -10.70 0.47
N PHE A 72 -7.86 -9.54 1.11
CA PHE A 72 -7.22 -8.35 0.54
C PHE A 72 -5.75 -8.62 0.17
N LEU A 73 -4.96 -9.19 1.09
CA LEU A 73 -3.54 -9.44 0.88
C LEU A 73 -3.28 -10.45 -0.24
N PHE A 74 -4.11 -11.50 -0.33
CA PHE A 74 -4.08 -12.46 -1.42
C PHE A 74 -4.30 -11.76 -2.77
N GLN A 75 -5.37 -10.97 -2.88
CA GLN A 75 -5.69 -10.28 -4.12
C GLN A 75 -4.64 -9.21 -4.48
N TYR A 76 -4.12 -8.48 -3.50
CA TYR A 76 -3.05 -7.50 -3.67
C TYR A 76 -1.75 -8.14 -4.19
N ASN A 77 -1.32 -9.27 -3.60
CA ASN A 77 -0.12 -9.98 -4.04
C ASN A 77 -0.30 -10.59 -5.44
N SER A 78 -1.46 -11.17 -5.73
CA SER A 78 -1.78 -11.73 -7.05
C SER A 78 -1.71 -10.66 -8.14
N GLU A 79 -2.33 -9.50 -7.91
CA GLU A 79 -2.28 -8.37 -8.84
C GLU A 79 -0.86 -7.83 -8.99
N THR A 80 -0.11 -7.72 -7.90
CA THR A 80 1.29 -7.26 -7.92
C THR A 80 2.16 -8.20 -8.75
N ALA A 81 2.06 -9.52 -8.54
CA ALA A 81 2.81 -10.51 -9.30
C ALA A 81 2.48 -10.47 -10.79
N ARG A 82 1.20 -10.31 -11.15
CA ARG A 82 0.77 -10.20 -12.54
C ARG A 82 1.37 -8.99 -13.26
N GLU A 83 1.35 -7.82 -12.62
CA GLU A 83 1.94 -6.61 -13.23
C GLU A 83 3.47 -6.68 -13.29
N GLU A 84 4.13 -7.31 -12.31
CA GLU A 84 5.56 -7.60 -12.36
C GLU A 84 5.92 -8.53 -13.52
N GLU A 85 5.16 -9.61 -13.72
CA GLU A 85 5.35 -10.55 -14.82
C GLU A 85 5.19 -9.86 -16.18
N LYS A 86 4.16 -9.02 -16.33
CA LYS A 86 3.95 -8.22 -17.55
C LYS A 86 5.11 -7.27 -17.81
N ALA A 87 5.61 -6.59 -16.78
CA ALA A 87 6.76 -5.69 -16.90
C ALA A 87 8.04 -6.43 -17.28
N ALA A 88 8.30 -7.58 -16.65
CA ALA A 88 9.45 -8.43 -16.94
C ALA A 88 9.40 -8.96 -18.38
N ARG A 89 8.24 -9.43 -18.85
CA ARG A 89 8.05 -9.88 -20.24
C ARG A 89 8.30 -8.77 -21.25
N ALA A 90 7.81 -7.55 -20.98
CA ALA A 90 8.03 -6.41 -21.86
C ALA A 90 9.53 -6.08 -22.00
N LEU A 91 10.29 -6.12 -20.90
CA LEU A 91 11.74 -5.90 -20.94
C LEU A 91 12.49 -7.08 -21.57
N ALA A 92 12.10 -8.32 -21.29
CA ALA A 92 12.68 -9.49 -21.93
C ALA A 92 12.58 -9.40 -23.46
N HIS A 93 11.42 -8.95 -23.97
CA HIS A 93 11.24 -8.70 -25.41
C HIS A 93 12.17 -7.59 -25.94
N ILE A 94 12.28 -6.46 -25.22
CA ILE A 94 13.17 -5.35 -25.60
C ILE A 94 14.64 -5.80 -25.64
N HIS A 95 15.07 -6.58 -24.65
CA HIS A 95 16.45 -7.08 -24.54
C HIS A 95 16.70 -8.36 -25.35
N LYS A 96 15.69 -8.90 -26.04
CA LYS A 96 15.76 -10.15 -26.82
C LYS A 96 16.26 -11.34 -25.97
N GLN A 97 15.75 -11.45 -24.74
CA GLN A 97 16.09 -12.51 -23.79
C GLN A 97 14.88 -13.38 -23.47
N ALA A 98 15.10 -14.64 -23.13
CA ALA A 98 14.03 -15.57 -22.75
C ALA A 98 13.40 -15.23 -21.39
N SER A 99 14.18 -14.60 -20.48
CA SER A 99 13.74 -14.16 -19.17
C SER A 99 14.47 -12.87 -18.80
N TYR A 100 13.82 -12.03 -17.99
CA TYR A 100 14.38 -10.76 -17.52
C TYR A 100 14.05 -10.54 -16.05
N THR A 101 15.06 -10.22 -15.24
CA THR A 101 14.87 -9.90 -13.83
C THR A 101 14.83 -8.39 -13.65
N LEU A 102 13.68 -7.89 -13.21
CA LEU A 102 13.48 -6.46 -12.94
C LEU A 102 14.37 -5.98 -11.78
N THR A 103 15.20 -4.99 -12.07
CA THR A 103 15.95 -4.22 -11.07
C THR A 103 15.02 -3.37 -10.21
N ARG A 104 15.53 -2.88 -9.06
CA ARG A 104 14.79 -1.96 -8.18
C ARG A 104 14.39 -0.67 -8.90
N GLU A 105 15.27 -0.14 -9.74
CA GLU A 105 15.01 1.11 -10.48
C GLU A 105 13.92 0.92 -11.53
N GLU A 106 13.90 -0.21 -12.24
CA GLU A 106 12.86 -0.48 -13.24
C GLU A 106 11.50 -0.69 -12.60
N ARG A 107 11.45 -1.35 -11.43
CA ARG A 107 10.22 -1.47 -10.63
C ARG A 107 9.70 -0.10 -10.25
N TYR A 108 10.59 0.78 -9.76
CA TYR A 108 10.25 2.15 -9.40
C TYR A 108 9.73 2.96 -10.60
N LYS A 109 10.45 2.95 -11.73
CA LYS A 109 10.06 3.67 -12.95
C LYS A 109 8.71 3.22 -13.51
N ARG A 110 8.34 1.96 -13.28
CA ARG A 110 7.06 1.37 -13.70
C ARG A 110 5.98 1.40 -12.62
N ASN A 111 6.19 2.15 -11.53
CA ASN A 111 5.25 2.27 -10.42
C ASN A 111 4.83 0.92 -9.79
N LEU A 112 5.66 -0.12 -9.91
CA LEU A 112 5.33 -1.45 -9.43
C LEU A 112 5.24 -1.48 -7.91
N ARG A 113 4.20 -2.14 -7.42
CA ARG A 113 3.95 -2.34 -5.99
C ARG A 113 4.95 -3.32 -5.40
N VAL A 114 5.16 -3.22 -4.10
CA VAL A 114 5.95 -4.19 -3.34
C VAL A 114 5.00 -5.26 -2.80
N SER A 115 5.31 -6.54 -3.06
CA SER A 115 4.57 -7.68 -2.53
C SER A 115 4.68 -7.78 -1.01
N ILE A 116 3.63 -8.32 -0.40
CA ILE A 116 3.59 -8.63 1.03
C ILE A 116 4.15 -10.02 1.25
N ALA A 117 5.23 -10.09 2.04
CA ALA A 117 5.85 -11.32 2.49
C ALA A 117 5.09 -11.96 3.67
N THR A 118 5.29 -13.25 3.88
CA THR A 118 4.69 -14.04 4.96
C THR A 118 4.98 -13.47 6.34
N GLU A 119 6.18 -12.95 6.54
CA GLU A 119 6.63 -12.40 7.82
C GLU A 119 5.80 -11.18 8.23
N HIS A 120 5.35 -10.37 7.26
CA HIS A 120 4.49 -9.21 7.54
C HIS A 120 3.11 -9.64 8.06
N ILE A 121 2.60 -10.77 7.57
CA ILE A 121 1.31 -11.33 7.99
C ILE A 121 1.44 -11.88 9.41
N ASP A 122 2.51 -12.63 9.69
CA ASP A 122 2.82 -13.15 11.01
C ASP A 122 2.97 -12.04 12.04
N GLU A 123 3.62 -10.93 11.67
CA GLU A 123 3.77 -9.76 12.54
C GLU A 123 2.42 -9.12 12.91
N ILE A 124 1.46 -9.05 11.98
CA ILE A 124 0.10 -8.58 12.30
C ILE A 124 -0.63 -9.54 13.23
N ALA A 125 -0.55 -10.86 12.98
CA ALA A 125 -1.16 -11.85 13.85
C ALA A 125 -0.61 -11.72 15.29
N LYS A 126 0.71 -11.59 15.43
CA LYS A 126 1.39 -11.35 16.72
C LYS A 126 0.94 -10.06 17.38
N LEU A 127 0.77 -8.96 16.63
CA LEU A 127 0.28 -7.70 17.20
C LEU A 127 -1.13 -7.83 17.75
N ILE A 128 -2.03 -8.52 17.05
CA ILE A 128 -3.41 -8.78 17.51
C ILE A 128 -3.42 -9.69 18.74
N ASP A 129 -2.62 -10.75 18.73
CA ASP A 129 -2.49 -11.65 19.88
C ASP A 129 -1.94 -10.93 21.11
N ARG A 130 -0.91 -10.10 20.92
CA ARG A 130 -0.29 -9.34 22.01
C ARG A 130 -1.22 -8.29 22.57
N SER A 131 -1.93 -7.52 21.73
CA SER A 131 -2.82 -6.45 22.19
C SER A 131 -4.15 -6.97 22.74
N GLY A 132 -4.60 -8.14 22.27
CA GLY A 132 -5.96 -8.63 22.52
C GLY A 132 -7.06 -7.83 21.81
N SER A 133 -6.68 -6.84 20.97
CA SER A 133 -7.59 -5.88 20.34
C SER A 133 -7.35 -5.84 18.82
N PRO A 134 -8.10 -6.64 18.03
CA PRO A 134 -8.11 -6.49 16.58
C PRO A 134 -8.63 -5.11 16.16
N GLU A 135 -9.56 -4.53 16.93
CA GLU A 135 -10.11 -3.18 16.71
C GLU A 135 -9.02 -2.12 16.65
N LEU A 136 -8.09 -2.11 17.62
CA LEU A 136 -6.97 -1.17 17.65
C LEU A 136 -6.07 -1.35 16.42
N ILE A 137 -5.63 -2.58 16.15
CA ILE A 137 -4.71 -2.86 15.04
C ILE A 137 -5.34 -2.54 13.68
N GLY A 138 -6.58 -2.95 13.46
CA GLY A 138 -7.30 -2.71 12.21
C GLY A 138 -7.59 -1.22 11.98
N SER A 139 -8.02 -0.49 13.02
CA SER A 139 -8.24 0.95 12.93
C SER A 139 -6.96 1.70 12.59
N MET A 140 -5.84 1.30 13.20
CA MET A 140 -4.53 1.88 12.91
C MET A 140 -4.06 1.56 11.50
N LEU A 141 -4.24 0.34 11.02
CA LEU A 141 -3.92 -0.04 9.63
C LEU A 141 -4.70 0.79 8.61
N VAL A 142 -6.01 0.97 8.82
CA VAL A 142 -6.85 1.78 7.94
C VAL A 142 -6.44 3.25 8.00
N ALA A 143 -6.23 3.80 9.19
CA ALA A 143 -5.81 5.19 9.36
C ALA A 143 -4.46 5.46 8.66
N TYR A 144 -3.45 4.59 8.87
CA TYR A 144 -2.15 4.72 8.20
C TYR A 144 -2.26 4.47 6.70
N GLY A 145 -3.13 3.57 6.25
CA GLY A 145 -3.37 3.29 4.83
C GLY A 145 -3.96 4.49 4.08
N TYR A 146 -4.82 5.28 4.72
CA TYR A 146 -5.46 6.44 4.10
C TYR A 146 -4.74 7.77 4.37
N ALA A 147 -3.84 7.83 5.35
CA ALA A 147 -3.04 9.01 5.61
C ALA A 147 -2.14 9.36 4.41
N ARG A 148 -1.94 10.66 4.19
CA ARG A 148 -0.99 11.16 3.16
C ARG A 148 0.44 11.06 3.69
N ASP A 149 1.38 10.73 2.81
CA ASP A 149 2.79 10.98 3.12
C ASP A 149 3.04 12.48 3.11
N THR A 150 3.71 12.98 4.15
CA THR A 150 4.14 14.38 4.27
C THR A 150 5.00 14.80 3.07
N PHE A 151 5.69 13.86 2.42
CA PHE A 151 6.53 14.12 1.24
C PHE A 151 5.75 14.51 -0.03
N GLN A 152 4.47 14.13 -0.15
CA GLN A 152 3.65 14.56 -1.29
C GLN A 152 3.19 16.02 -1.18
N ALA A 153 3.17 16.62 0.02
CA ALA A 153 2.89 18.05 0.17
C ALA A 153 4.03 18.90 -0.43
N SER A 154 5.28 18.56 -0.11
CA SER A 154 6.46 19.28 -0.60
C SER A 154 6.69 19.16 -2.11
N ARG A 155 6.17 18.11 -2.77
CA ARG A 155 6.30 17.93 -4.22
C ARG A 155 5.31 18.77 -5.03
N ASN A 156 4.18 19.16 -4.43
CA ASN A 156 3.18 20.01 -5.08
C ASN A 156 3.53 21.51 -5.00
N ASP A 157 4.27 21.94 -3.97
CA ASP A 157 4.67 23.35 -3.81
C ASP A 157 5.77 23.78 -4.80
N HIS A 158 6.54 22.82 -5.33
CA HIS A 158 7.58 23.09 -6.33
C HIS A 158 7.07 23.09 -7.78
N ALA A 159 5.84 22.65 -8.04
CA ALA A 159 5.25 22.66 -9.38
C ALA A 159 4.52 23.98 -9.72
N SER A 160 4.41 24.91 -8.77
CA SER A 160 3.72 26.20 -8.95
C SER A 160 4.64 27.42 -9.05
N ASN A 161 5.97 27.24 -9.08
CA ASN A 161 6.93 28.32 -9.28
C ASN A 161 7.88 28.02 -10.45
N GLU A 162 7.35 27.99 -11.67
CA GLU A 162 8.14 28.41 -12.84
C GLU A 162 7.74 29.85 -13.18
N PRO A 163 8.68 30.82 -13.24
CA PRO A 163 8.36 32.14 -13.76
C PRO A 163 8.01 31.99 -15.25
N SER A 164 6.90 32.60 -15.67
CA SER A 164 6.56 32.69 -17.09
C SER A 164 7.55 33.60 -17.78
N ASP A 165 8.50 33.03 -18.51
CA ASP A 165 9.29 33.76 -19.50
C ASP A 165 8.35 34.13 -20.65
N ASN A 166 7.75 35.32 -20.54
CA ASN A 166 6.99 35.95 -21.61
C ASN A 166 7.46 37.39 -21.74
N GLU A 167 8.71 37.56 -22.18
CA GLU A 167 9.22 38.87 -22.61
C GLU A 167 10.44 38.74 -23.51
N ILE A 168 10.27 38.33 -24.77
CA ILE A 168 11.07 38.81 -25.92
C ILE A 168 10.18 38.80 -27.16
N THR A 169 10.34 39.83 -28.02
CA THR A 169 9.73 40.17 -29.32
C THR A 169 8.47 41.04 -29.20
N GLN A 170 8.48 42.35 -29.51
CA GLN A 170 9.23 43.14 -30.52
C GLN A 170 9.61 44.52 -29.98
#